data_AF-A0AAU7T5C6-F1
#
_entry.id   AF-A0AAU7T5C6-F1
#
_cell.length_a   1.000
_cell.length_b   1.000
_cell.length_c   1.000
_cell.angle_alpha   90.00
_cell.angle_beta   90.00
_cell.angle_gamma   90.00
#
_symmetry.space_group_name_H-M   'P 1'
#
loop_
_entity.id
_entity.type
_entity.pdbx_description
1 polymer ?
#
loop_
_entity_poly.entity_id
_entity_poly.type
_entity_poly.pdbx_seq_one_letter_code
_entity_poly.pdbx_strand_id
1 'polypeptide(L)'
;MKLHRNSLLTAAAIVLVLYVVSLVIGLPAWAAVVLTVVLLVLLAVVWKQPDEPRPVVAKQAPAPAPSVVLPDPEPVFSGPPSRTVSDVRLPSASPDFQFSFSAVVQWSTVLSGSRHADLGAVAVDALLERARSLTARQQVTEESLNQHRLAAILGEPALDEKGQVRSWATEVRLRLPDADQKHLQHLAALHRREQTTLLERRMEQDKRAYLKDDVFATPGSAAVWWLVNHPGEVETALGLLDTLAELSAAANDLPVRRNTAEEVERQRPTRAELAFSTAVEELTDARPEPTEADETSESEPASQTGQRPVPRKYREQFFTE
;
A
#
# COMPACT_ATOMS: atom_id res chain seq x y z
N MET A 1 5.30 -17.74 -41.01
CA MET A 1 6.32 -18.70 -40.52
C MET A 1 5.64 -20.03 -40.26
N LYS A 2 6.10 -21.12 -40.90
CA LYS A 2 5.55 -22.47 -40.68
C LYS A 2 6.13 -23.00 -39.37
N LEU A 3 5.42 -22.85 -38.26
CA LEU A 3 5.79 -23.54 -37.02
C LEU A 3 5.76 -25.04 -37.30
N HIS A 4 6.92 -25.68 -37.23
CA HIS A 4 7.00 -27.12 -37.44
C HIS A 4 6.17 -27.81 -36.36
N ARG A 5 5.15 -28.55 -36.80
CA ARG A 5 4.23 -29.36 -35.98
C ARG A 5 4.97 -30.21 -34.93
N ASN A 6 6.21 -30.58 -35.24
CA ASN A 6 7.13 -31.35 -34.40
C ASN A 6 7.62 -30.58 -33.17
N SER A 7 7.79 -29.26 -33.25
CA SER A 7 8.16 -28.41 -32.08
C SER A 7 6.99 -28.25 -31.11
N LEU A 8 5.77 -28.15 -31.65
CA LEU A 8 4.56 -28.07 -30.85
C LEU A 8 4.23 -29.43 -30.19
N LEU A 9 4.45 -30.53 -30.90
CA LEU A 9 4.31 -31.89 -30.37
C LEU A 9 5.36 -32.21 -29.29
N THR A 10 6.60 -31.75 -29.44
CA THR A 10 7.65 -31.97 -28.42
C THR A 10 7.39 -31.15 -27.16
N ALA A 11 6.97 -29.90 -27.29
CA ALA A 11 6.55 -29.08 -26.15
C ALA A 11 5.35 -29.70 -25.41
N ALA A 12 4.33 -30.15 -26.16
CA ALA A 12 3.15 -30.80 -25.57
C ALA A 12 3.51 -32.12 -24.87
N ALA A 13 4.40 -32.93 -25.45
CA ALA A 13 4.85 -34.19 -24.84
C ALA A 13 5.62 -33.95 -23.54
N ILE A 14 6.49 -32.93 -23.48
CA ILE A 14 7.24 -32.58 -22.27
C ILE A 14 6.31 -32.11 -21.15
N VAL A 15 5.29 -31.30 -21.49
CA VAL A 15 4.26 -30.83 -20.54
C VAL A 15 3.46 -32.03 -19.99
N LEU A 16 3.06 -32.95 -20.87
CA LEU A 16 2.30 -34.15 -20.48
C LEU A 16 3.12 -35.06 -19.54
N VAL A 17 4.40 -35.28 -19.84
CA VAL A 17 5.29 -36.12 -19.02
C VAL A 17 5.51 -35.49 -17.64
N LEU A 18 5.77 -34.18 -17.57
CA LEU A 18 5.94 -33.47 -16.29
C LEU A 18 4.65 -33.46 -15.45
N TYR A 19 3.48 -33.35 -16.09
CA TYR A 19 2.19 -33.44 -15.42
C TYR A 19 1.96 -34.83 -14.80
N VAL A 20 2.23 -35.90 -15.57
CA VAL A 20 2.12 -37.28 -15.09
C VAL A 20 3.11 -37.56 -13.95
N VAL A 21 4.34 -37.05 -14.04
CA VAL A 21 5.34 -37.17 -12.96
C VAL A 21 4.87 -36.44 -11.69
N SER A 22 4.23 -35.27 -11.81
CA SER A 22 3.66 -34.57 -10.64
C SER A 22 2.53 -35.37 -9.96
N LEU A 23 1.76 -36.13 -10.75
CA LEU A 23 0.66 -36.95 -10.26
C LEU A 23 1.15 -38.19 -9.50
N VAL A 24 2.28 -38.77 -9.94
CA VAL A 24 2.90 -39.96 -9.31
C VAL A 24 3.58 -39.62 -7.98
N ILE A 25 4.00 -38.36 -7.77
CA ILE A 25 4.72 -37.93 -6.56
C ILE A 25 3.76 -37.51 -5.42
N GLY A 26 2.44 -37.47 -5.65
CA GLY A 26 1.44 -37.22 -4.59
C GLY A 26 1.46 -35.78 -4.04
N LEU A 27 1.85 -34.82 -4.88
CA LEU A 27 1.93 -33.41 -4.49
C LEU A 27 0.53 -32.82 -4.23
N PRO A 28 0.38 -31.95 -3.21
CA PRO A 28 -0.90 -31.30 -2.91
C PRO A 28 -1.33 -30.43 -4.10
N ALA A 29 -2.64 -30.42 -4.40
CA ALA A 29 -3.20 -29.89 -5.64
C ALA A 29 -2.80 -28.43 -5.96
N TRP A 30 -2.51 -27.62 -4.94
CA TRP A 30 -2.04 -26.24 -5.13
C TRP A 30 -0.65 -26.17 -5.79
N ALA A 31 0.24 -27.14 -5.54
CA ALA A 31 1.58 -27.18 -6.15
C ALA A 31 1.49 -27.47 -7.66
N ALA A 32 0.52 -28.30 -8.07
CA ALA A 32 0.26 -28.57 -9.49
C ALA A 32 -0.25 -27.31 -10.22
N VAL A 33 -1.11 -26.52 -9.58
CA VAL A 33 -1.61 -25.25 -10.14
C VAL A 33 -0.50 -24.21 -10.25
N VAL A 34 0.36 -24.09 -9.24
CA VAL A 34 1.50 -23.16 -9.30
C VAL A 34 2.47 -23.56 -10.41
N LEU A 35 2.74 -24.86 -10.57
CA LEU A 35 3.64 -25.35 -11.62
C LEU A 35 3.09 -25.09 -13.03
N THR A 36 1.79 -25.29 -13.26
CA THR A 36 1.17 -25.03 -14.57
C THR A 36 1.17 -23.55 -14.92
N VAL A 37 0.93 -22.67 -13.94
CA VAL A 37 1.03 -21.21 -14.13
C VAL A 37 2.46 -20.79 -14.46
N VAL A 38 3.45 -21.28 -13.73
CA VAL A 38 4.88 -20.98 -14.00
C VAL A 38 5.27 -21.45 -15.40
N LEU A 39 4.77 -22.60 -15.84
CA LEU A 39 5.04 -23.15 -17.16
C LEU A 39 4.40 -22.33 -18.29
N LEU A 40 3.16 -21.86 -18.09
CA LEU A 40 2.49 -20.95 -19.04
C LEU A 40 3.24 -19.62 -19.15
N VAL A 41 3.75 -19.09 -18.04
CA VAL A 41 4.59 -17.89 -18.04
C VAL A 41 5.89 -18.13 -18.79
N LEU A 42 6.58 -19.25 -18.56
CA LEU A 42 7.79 -19.60 -19.30
C LEU A 42 7.52 -19.78 -20.80
N LEU A 43 6.41 -20.42 -21.17
CA LEU A 43 6.01 -20.56 -22.57
C LEU A 43 5.73 -19.20 -23.21
N ALA A 44 5.03 -18.30 -22.49
CA ALA A 44 4.79 -16.94 -22.94
C ALA A 44 6.08 -16.14 -23.10
N VAL A 45 7.06 -16.31 -22.21
CA VAL A 45 8.39 -15.67 -22.32
C VAL A 45 9.17 -16.20 -23.52
N VAL A 46 9.11 -17.51 -23.79
CA VAL A 46 9.75 -18.11 -24.97
C VAL A 46 9.08 -17.66 -26.27
N TRP A 47 7.76 -17.48 -26.27
CA TRP A 47 7.02 -16.93 -27.43
C TRP A 47 7.25 -15.43 -27.62
N LYS A 48 7.73 -14.77 -26.58
CA LYS A 48 8.13 -13.36 -26.58
C LYS A 48 9.65 -13.21 -26.75
N GLN A 49 10.31 -14.17 -27.40
CA GLN A 49 11.66 -13.95 -27.94
C GLN A 49 11.53 -12.86 -29.03
N PRO A 50 12.13 -11.67 -28.84
CA PRO A 50 12.20 -10.68 -29.91
C PRO A 50 12.99 -11.30 -31.07
N ASP A 51 12.44 -11.23 -32.28
CA ASP A 51 13.12 -11.64 -33.50
C ASP A 51 14.50 -10.96 -33.55
N GLU A 52 15.57 -11.73 -33.32
CA GLU A 52 16.91 -11.24 -33.62
C GLU A 52 17.00 -10.98 -35.14
N PRO A 53 17.48 -9.80 -35.56
CA PRO A 53 17.60 -9.47 -36.97
C PRO A 53 18.63 -10.40 -37.63
N ARG A 54 18.11 -11.31 -38.44
CA ARG A 54 18.88 -12.29 -39.22
C ARG A 54 19.92 -11.59 -40.11
N PRO A 55 21.21 -11.96 -40.06
CA PRO A 55 22.21 -11.45 -40.99
C PRO A 55 21.91 -11.98 -42.41
N VAL A 56 21.71 -11.07 -43.35
CA VAL A 56 21.46 -11.38 -44.77
C VAL A 56 22.77 -11.90 -45.38
N VAL A 57 22.90 -13.22 -45.48
CA VAL A 57 23.91 -13.86 -46.32
C VAL A 57 23.45 -13.74 -47.77
N ALA A 58 24.13 -12.89 -48.55
CA ALA A 58 24.00 -12.86 -49.99
C ALA A 58 24.47 -14.20 -50.57
N LYS A 59 23.54 -14.94 -51.20
CA LYS A 59 23.88 -16.08 -52.06
C LYS A 59 23.41 -15.77 -53.48
N GLN A 60 24.37 -15.43 -54.33
CA GLN A 60 24.24 -15.33 -55.79
C GLN A 60 23.58 -16.59 -56.36
N ALA A 61 22.59 -16.36 -57.23
CA ALA A 61 22.07 -17.36 -58.17
C ALA A 61 22.70 -17.11 -59.57
N PRO A 62 23.09 -18.16 -60.33
CA PRO A 62 23.34 -18.02 -61.75
C PRO A 62 22.04 -18.11 -62.57
N ALA A 63 21.98 -17.32 -63.64
CA ALA A 63 20.85 -17.19 -64.57
C ALA A 63 20.52 -18.49 -65.33
N PRO A 64 19.34 -18.53 -65.99
CA PRO A 64 19.37 -18.21 -67.42
C PRO A 64 18.22 -17.29 -67.87
N ALA A 65 18.55 -16.40 -68.81
CA ALA A 65 17.61 -15.67 -69.69
C ALA A 65 16.95 -16.67 -70.68
N PRO A 66 15.76 -16.43 -71.28
CA PRO A 66 15.37 -15.14 -71.85
C PRO A 66 13.88 -14.76 -71.70
N SER A 67 13.60 -13.47 -71.56
CA SER A 67 12.45 -12.75 -72.15
C SER A 67 12.63 -11.28 -71.83
N VAL A 68 12.99 -10.50 -72.85
CA VAL A 68 12.98 -9.03 -72.78
C VAL A 68 11.52 -8.60 -72.71
N VAL A 69 11.04 -8.39 -71.50
CA VAL A 69 9.92 -7.50 -71.22
C VAL A 69 10.52 -6.47 -70.28
N LEU A 70 10.70 -5.25 -70.78
CA LEU A 70 11.10 -4.11 -69.96
C LEU A 70 9.99 -3.95 -68.90
N PRO A 71 10.23 -4.25 -67.61
CA PRO A 71 9.26 -3.90 -66.59
C PRO A 71 9.28 -2.38 -66.50
N ASP A 72 8.12 -1.73 -66.66
CA ASP A 72 7.96 -0.36 -66.18
C ASP A 72 8.55 -0.29 -64.76
N PRO A 73 9.42 0.69 -64.45
CA PRO A 73 9.91 0.83 -63.09
C PRO A 73 8.69 1.07 -62.20
N GLU A 74 8.31 0.05 -61.43
CA GLU A 74 7.39 0.23 -60.31
C GLU A 74 7.92 1.42 -59.50
N PRO A 75 7.11 2.44 -59.21
CA PRO A 75 7.56 3.56 -58.42
C PRO A 75 8.01 3.00 -57.07
N VAL A 76 9.33 2.96 -56.86
CA VAL A 76 9.91 2.80 -55.54
C VAL A 76 9.38 3.97 -54.71
N PHE A 77 8.30 3.72 -53.97
CA PHE A 77 7.88 4.56 -52.86
C PHE A 77 9.01 4.51 -51.84
N SER A 78 10.04 5.31 -52.10
CA SER A 78 11.08 5.62 -51.15
C SER A 78 10.34 6.33 -50.02
N GLY A 79 10.20 5.65 -48.88
CA GLY A 79 9.60 6.26 -47.71
C GLY A 79 10.30 7.60 -47.40
N PRO A 80 9.63 8.50 -46.66
CA PRO A 80 10.23 9.76 -46.26
C PRO A 80 11.63 9.51 -45.65
N PRO A 81 12.64 10.33 -46.00
CA PRO A 81 13.96 10.18 -45.43
C PRO A 81 13.88 10.21 -43.90
N SER A 82 14.63 9.31 -43.25
CA SER A 82 14.55 9.06 -41.82
C SER A 82 15.92 9.02 -41.14
N ARG A 83 15.97 9.41 -39.87
CA ARG A 83 17.18 9.45 -39.03
C ARG A 83 16.82 9.16 -37.59
N THR A 84 17.54 8.21 -36.99
CA THR A 84 17.34 7.85 -35.58
C THR A 84 18.14 8.77 -34.68
N VAL A 85 17.49 9.25 -33.63
CA VAL A 85 18.09 10.01 -32.53
C VAL A 85 17.97 9.15 -31.27
N SER A 86 19.09 8.91 -30.60
CA SER A 86 19.17 8.01 -29.45
C SER A 86 19.82 8.70 -28.25
N ASP A 87 19.26 8.43 -27.07
CA ASP A 87 19.77 8.84 -25.75
C ASP A 87 20.13 10.34 -25.63
N VAL A 88 19.25 11.21 -26.11
CA VAL A 88 19.40 12.66 -25.92
C VAL A 88 18.83 13.06 -24.56
N ARG A 89 19.63 13.78 -23.76
CA ARG A 89 19.20 14.32 -22.48
C ARG A 89 18.31 15.55 -22.70
N LEU A 90 17.06 15.47 -22.24
CA LEU A 90 16.10 16.57 -22.25
C LEU A 90 15.85 17.08 -20.82
N PRO A 91 15.70 18.39 -20.62
CA PRO A 91 15.38 18.95 -19.31
C PRO A 91 13.98 18.52 -18.87
N SER A 92 13.79 18.33 -17.57
CA SER A 92 12.48 18.14 -16.97
C SER A 92 12.03 19.41 -16.21
N ALA A 93 10.81 19.43 -15.69
CA ALA A 93 10.35 20.51 -14.81
C ALA A 93 11.13 20.60 -13.49
N SER A 94 11.75 19.50 -13.08
CA SER A 94 12.59 19.44 -11.89
C SER A 94 14.06 19.64 -12.29
N PRO A 95 14.79 20.61 -11.70
CA PRO A 95 16.15 20.93 -12.12
C PRO A 95 17.14 19.76 -11.92
N ASP A 96 16.84 18.86 -10.99
CA ASP A 96 17.72 17.75 -10.60
C ASP A 96 17.59 16.52 -11.50
N PHE A 97 16.62 16.49 -12.42
CA PHE A 97 16.28 15.31 -13.22
C PHE A 97 16.23 15.63 -14.72
N GLN A 98 16.70 14.69 -15.53
CA GLN A 98 16.73 14.81 -16.98
C GLN A 98 16.15 13.54 -17.62
N PHE A 99 15.34 13.70 -18.67
CA PHE A 99 14.81 12.58 -19.42
C PHE A 99 15.81 12.11 -20.48
N SER A 100 15.87 10.81 -20.74
CA SER A 100 16.46 10.24 -21.96
C SER A 100 15.41 10.13 -23.06
N PHE A 101 15.67 10.81 -24.16
CA PHE A 101 14.81 10.85 -25.33
C PHE A 101 15.40 10.02 -26.46
N SER A 102 14.55 9.27 -27.15
CA SER A 102 14.91 8.56 -28.37
C SER A 102 13.73 8.56 -29.34
N ALA A 103 13.99 8.80 -30.62
CA ALA A 103 12.95 8.86 -31.64
C ALA A 103 13.53 8.62 -33.04
N VAL A 104 12.66 8.22 -33.97
CA VAL A 104 12.97 8.18 -35.41
C VAL A 104 12.39 9.43 -36.04
N VAL A 105 13.26 10.34 -36.47
CA VAL A 105 12.87 11.59 -37.13
C VAL A 105 12.67 11.34 -38.62
N GLN A 106 11.53 11.73 -39.15
CA GLN A 106 11.21 11.71 -40.57
C GLN A 106 10.98 13.13 -41.06
N TRP A 107 11.34 13.41 -42.31
CA TRP A 107 11.17 14.75 -42.86
C TRP A 107 10.79 14.79 -44.33
N SER A 108 10.21 15.92 -44.75
CA SER A 108 9.95 16.26 -46.14
C SER A 108 10.34 17.71 -46.44
N THR A 109 10.83 17.96 -47.64
CA THR A 109 11.25 19.31 -48.07
C THR A 109 10.04 20.10 -48.55
N VAL A 110 9.83 21.31 -48.02
CA VAL A 110 8.67 22.15 -48.39
C VAL A 110 8.99 23.13 -49.52
N LEU A 111 10.25 23.57 -49.63
CA LEU A 111 10.73 24.38 -50.75
C LEU A 111 11.78 23.63 -51.56
N SER A 112 11.64 23.66 -52.89
CA SER A 112 12.55 23.03 -53.88
C SER A 112 13.93 23.70 -53.99
N GLY A 113 14.38 24.40 -52.95
CA GLY A 113 15.64 25.18 -52.94
C GLY A 113 16.26 25.20 -51.55
N SER A 114 16.35 24.03 -50.90
CA SER A 114 16.98 23.88 -49.60
C SER A 114 18.38 24.50 -49.59
N ARG A 115 18.59 25.47 -48.69
CA ARG A 115 19.88 26.18 -48.56
C ARG A 115 20.91 25.43 -47.71
N HIS A 116 20.49 24.36 -47.03
CA HIS A 116 21.36 23.58 -46.14
C HIS A 116 21.78 22.25 -46.79
N ALA A 117 23.05 21.88 -46.63
CA ALA A 117 23.62 20.67 -47.22
C ALA A 117 23.09 19.38 -46.55
N ASP A 118 22.77 19.43 -45.24
CA ASP A 118 22.16 18.32 -44.49
C ASP A 118 20.79 18.73 -43.93
N LEU A 119 19.72 18.40 -44.65
CA LEU A 119 18.35 18.66 -44.22
C LEU A 119 17.92 17.77 -43.04
N GLY A 120 18.57 16.62 -42.86
CA GLY A 120 18.31 15.73 -41.73
C GLY A 120 18.82 16.33 -40.42
N ALA A 121 19.96 17.02 -40.43
CA ALA A 121 20.45 17.75 -39.25
C ALA A 121 19.49 18.87 -38.84
N VAL A 122 18.97 19.64 -39.80
CA VAL A 122 17.97 20.70 -39.54
C VAL A 122 16.68 20.10 -38.97
N ALA A 123 16.21 18.98 -39.52
CA ALA A 123 15.03 18.29 -39.01
C ALA A 123 15.21 17.79 -37.56
N VAL A 124 16.39 17.26 -37.23
CA VAL A 124 16.70 16.80 -35.87
C VAL A 124 16.77 17.98 -34.90
N ASP A 125 17.43 19.07 -35.26
CA ASP A 125 17.56 20.26 -34.42
C ASP A 125 16.19 20.89 -34.11
N ALA A 126 15.36 21.11 -35.14
CA ALA A 126 14.00 21.63 -34.97
C ALA A 126 13.13 20.72 -34.10
N LEU A 127 13.30 19.39 -34.24
CA LEU A 127 12.56 18.42 -33.42
C LEU A 127 13.04 18.40 -31.97
N LEU A 128 14.34 18.51 -31.72
CA LEU A 128 14.93 18.54 -30.39
C LEU A 128 14.56 19.83 -29.64
N GLU A 129 14.55 20.97 -30.30
CA GLU A 129 14.13 22.24 -29.69
C GLU A 129 12.65 22.20 -29.30
N ARG A 130 11.80 21.65 -30.17
CA ARG A 130 10.40 21.38 -29.85
C ARG A 130 10.25 20.40 -28.69
N ALA A 131 11.02 19.31 -28.68
CA ALA A 131 10.99 18.34 -27.58
C ALA A 131 11.45 18.96 -26.26
N ARG A 132 12.49 19.80 -26.28
CA ARG A 132 13.03 20.52 -25.12
C ARG A 132 12.01 21.48 -24.52
N SER A 133 11.35 22.29 -25.36
CA SER A 133 10.33 23.23 -24.89
C SER A 133 9.13 22.54 -24.22
N LEU A 134 8.77 21.35 -24.70
CA LEU A 134 7.69 20.54 -24.12
C LEU A 134 8.09 19.84 -22.83
N THR A 135 9.27 19.21 -22.79
CA THR A 135 9.75 18.43 -21.63
C THR A 135 10.14 19.30 -20.44
N ALA A 136 10.59 20.54 -20.67
CA ALA A 136 10.93 21.50 -19.61
C ALA A 136 9.76 21.85 -18.66
N ARG A 137 8.51 21.59 -19.07
CA ARG A 137 7.31 21.82 -18.24
C ARG A 137 6.71 20.54 -17.66
N GLN A 138 7.28 19.38 -17.99
CA GLN A 138 6.74 18.08 -17.61
C GLN A 138 7.35 17.57 -16.31
N GLN A 139 6.48 17.10 -15.40
CA GLN A 139 6.91 16.50 -14.14
C GLN A 139 7.46 15.09 -14.37
N VAL A 140 8.48 14.73 -13.61
CA VAL A 140 9.18 13.44 -13.76
C VAL A 140 8.34 12.24 -13.30
N THR A 141 7.38 12.47 -12.40
CA THR A 141 6.52 11.42 -11.83
C THR A 141 5.62 10.74 -12.89
N GLU A 142 5.28 11.44 -13.97
CA GLU A 142 4.30 10.99 -14.97
C GLU A 142 4.95 10.52 -16.30
N GLU A 143 6.03 9.73 -16.21
CA GLU A 143 6.83 9.28 -17.37
C GLU A 143 5.99 8.73 -18.54
N SER A 144 5.11 7.76 -18.28
CA SER A 144 4.29 7.11 -19.33
C SER A 144 3.35 8.10 -20.02
N LEU A 145 2.71 8.98 -19.26
CA LEU A 145 1.79 9.98 -19.79
C LEU A 145 2.55 11.04 -20.62
N ASN A 146 3.71 11.46 -20.13
CA ASN A 146 4.60 12.37 -20.83
C ASN A 146 5.11 11.76 -22.15
N GLN A 147 5.46 10.48 -22.17
CA GLN A 147 5.84 9.78 -23.39
C GLN A 147 4.72 9.81 -24.43
N HIS A 148 3.49 9.45 -24.05
CA HIS A 148 2.35 9.44 -24.97
C HIS A 148 2.00 10.85 -25.48
N ARG A 149 2.02 11.85 -24.59
CA ARG A 149 1.79 13.25 -24.96
C ARG A 149 2.87 13.75 -25.92
N LEU A 150 4.14 13.45 -25.65
CA LEU A 150 5.25 13.84 -26.50
C LEU A 150 5.17 13.15 -27.86
N ALA A 151 4.82 11.86 -27.90
CA ALA A 151 4.60 11.12 -29.13
C ALA A 151 3.47 11.72 -29.98
N ALA A 152 2.36 12.11 -29.35
CA ALA A 152 1.23 12.73 -30.05
C ALA A 152 1.62 14.08 -30.68
N ILE A 153 2.33 14.94 -29.93
CA ILE A 153 2.72 16.28 -30.42
C ILE A 153 3.85 16.19 -31.44
N LEU A 154 4.86 15.36 -31.20
CA LEU A 154 5.99 15.23 -32.13
C LEU A 154 5.63 14.45 -33.40
N GLY A 155 4.60 13.61 -33.34
CA GLY A 155 4.04 12.91 -34.50
C GLY A 155 3.32 13.82 -35.49
N GLU A 156 2.93 15.03 -35.06
CA GLU A 156 2.36 16.03 -35.97
C GLU A 156 3.48 16.69 -36.81
N PRO A 157 3.34 16.69 -38.16
CA PRO A 157 4.30 17.34 -39.05
C PRO A 157 4.35 18.85 -38.82
N ALA A 158 5.47 19.34 -38.29
CA ALA A 158 5.71 20.76 -38.08
C ALA A 158 6.79 21.28 -39.01
N LEU A 159 6.68 22.56 -39.36
CA LEU A 159 7.67 23.27 -40.16
C LEU A 159 8.77 23.80 -39.24
N ASP A 160 10.02 23.72 -39.69
CA ASP A 160 11.15 24.41 -39.06
C ASP A 160 10.95 25.94 -39.07
N GLU A 161 11.59 26.66 -38.15
CA GLU A 161 11.55 28.13 -38.03
C GLU A 161 11.91 28.84 -39.35
N LYS A 162 12.84 28.25 -40.11
CA LYS A 162 13.29 28.79 -41.40
C LYS A 162 12.43 28.36 -42.58
N GLY A 163 11.38 27.58 -42.34
CA GLY A 163 10.45 27.12 -43.36
C GLY A 163 10.98 26.06 -44.32
N GLN A 164 12.17 25.50 -44.08
CA GLN A 164 12.90 24.71 -45.08
C GLN A 164 12.44 23.25 -45.13
N VAL A 165 12.15 22.68 -43.97
CA VAL A 165 11.88 21.26 -43.78
C VAL A 165 10.64 21.10 -42.90
N ARG A 166 9.79 20.14 -43.25
CA ARG A 166 8.70 19.66 -42.40
C ARG A 166 9.15 18.37 -41.73
N SER A 167 9.20 18.35 -40.41
CA SER A 167 9.70 17.24 -39.61
C SER A 167 8.63 16.69 -38.68
N TRP A 168 8.60 15.37 -38.51
CA TRP A 168 7.82 14.66 -37.51
C TRP A 168 8.63 13.51 -36.93
N ALA A 169 8.23 13.01 -35.76
CA ALA A 169 8.85 11.83 -35.16
C ALA A 169 7.90 10.65 -35.13
N THR A 170 8.47 9.47 -35.35
CA THR A 170 7.87 8.17 -35.13
C THR A 170 8.67 7.45 -34.04
N GLU A 171 8.04 6.48 -33.36
CA GLU A 171 8.69 5.68 -32.30
C GLU A 171 9.30 6.52 -31.16
N VAL A 172 8.58 7.54 -30.70
CA VAL A 172 9.04 8.38 -29.59
C VAL A 172 9.07 7.60 -28.28
N ARG A 173 10.24 7.58 -27.66
CA ARG A 173 10.51 7.02 -26.34
C ARG A 173 11.08 8.12 -25.45
N LEU A 174 10.47 8.27 -24.28
CA LEU A 174 10.92 9.16 -23.23
C LEU A 174 11.05 8.30 -21.99
N ARG A 175 12.25 8.23 -21.43
CA ARG A 175 12.56 7.44 -20.24
C ARG A 175 13.28 8.32 -19.23
N LEU A 176 13.21 7.95 -17.97
CA LEU A 176 14.09 8.49 -16.96
C LEU A 176 15.27 7.52 -16.76
N PRO A 177 16.52 7.99 -16.59
CA PRO A 177 17.63 7.11 -16.25
C PRO A 177 17.32 6.24 -15.02
N ASP A 178 17.73 4.97 -15.05
CA ASP A 178 17.42 4.01 -13.98
C ASP A 178 17.91 4.47 -12.59
N ALA A 179 19.03 5.18 -12.53
CA ALA A 179 19.57 5.75 -11.29
C ALA A 179 18.62 6.80 -10.70
N ASP A 180 18.13 7.70 -11.54
CA ASP A 180 17.21 8.79 -11.17
C ASP A 180 15.83 8.23 -10.81
N GLN A 181 15.37 7.19 -11.52
CA GLN A 181 14.12 6.51 -11.21
C GLN A 181 14.15 5.87 -9.82
N LYS A 182 15.24 5.18 -9.48
CA LYS A 182 15.43 4.61 -8.14
C LYS A 182 15.48 5.69 -7.07
N HIS A 183 16.15 6.81 -7.35
CA HIS A 183 16.23 7.93 -6.42
C HIS A 183 14.84 8.54 -6.16
N LEU A 184 14.05 8.79 -7.20
CA LEU A 184 12.67 9.27 -7.07
C LEU A 184 11.78 8.30 -6.30
N GLN A 185 11.88 7.00 -6.56
CA GLN A 185 11.13 5.99 -5.82
C GLN A 185 11.50 5.98 -4.34
N HIS A 186 12.79 6.17 -4.02
CA HIS A 186 13.27 6.28 -2.66
C HIS A 186 12.71 7.52 -1.94
N LEU A 187 12.79 8.70 -2.58
CA LEU A 187 12.22 9.93 -2.04
C LEU A 187 10.71 9.82 -1.83
N ALA A 188 9.98 9.26 -2.80
CA ALA A 188 8.55 9.03 -2.68
C ALA A 188 8.23 8.07 -1.52
N ALA A 189 9.05 7.05 -1.28
CA ALA A 189 8.88 6.14 -0.15
C ALA A 189 9.14 6.84 1.19
N LEU A 190 10.15 7.71 1.27
CA LEU A 190 10.42 8.51 2.47
C LEU A 190 9.27 9.47 2.79
N HIS A 191 8.78 10.22 1.79
CA HIS A 191 7.64 11.11 1.97
C HIS A 191 6.38 10.36 2.42
N ARG A 192 6.08 9.20 1.84
CA ARG A 192 4.95 8.37 2.28
C ARG A 192 5.10 7.94 3.74
N ARG A 193 6.29 7.50 4.15
CA ARG A 193 6.55 7.08 5.54
C ARG A 193 6.36 8.23 6.51
N GLU A 194 6.89 9.40 6.19
CA GLU A 194 6.72 10.60 7.01
C GLU A 194 5.24 10.96 7.15
N GLN A 195 4.48 10.95 6.05
CA GLN A 195 3.04 11.21 6.07
C GLN A 195 2.27 10.19 6.92
N THR A 196 2.61 8.91 6.81
CA THR A 196 2.00 7.86 7.65
C THR A 196 2.29 8.11 9.13
N THR A 197 3.55 8.40 9.50
CA THR A 197 3.92 8.68 10.90
C THR A 197 3.23 9.93 11.44
N LEU A 198 3.09 10.99 10.64
CA LEU A 198 2.36 12.19 11.05
C LEU A 198 0.87 11.91 11.26
N LEU A 199 0.27 11.10 10.39
CA LEU A 199 -1.13 10.69 10.50
C LEU A 199 -1.34 9.83 11.75
N GLU A 200 -0.47 8.86 12.03
CA GLU A 200 -0.54 8.03 13.23
C GLU A 200 -0.48 8.87 14.51
N ARG A 201 0.48 9.80 14.60
CA ARG A 201 0.59 10.70 15.76
C ARG A 201 -0.66 11.55 15.92
N ARG A 202 -1.22 12.06 14.82
CA ARG A 202 -2.45 12.84 14.85
C ARG A 202 -3.64 11.98 15.31
N MET A 203 -3.77 10.76 14.82
CA MET A 203 -4.80 9.82 15.26
C MET A 203 -4.68 9.49 16.75
N GLU A 204 -3.46 9.31 17.27
CA GLU A 204 -3.24 9.12 18.70
C GLU A 204 -3.62 10.36 19.52
N GLN A 205 -3.24 11.55 19.06
CA GLN A 205 -3.59 12.82 19.72
C GLN A 205 -5.10 13.03 19.72
N ASP A 206 -5.76 12.85 18.58
CA ASP A 206 -7.21 12.98 18.43
C ASP A 206 -7.93 11.95 19.32
N LYS A 207 -7.42 10.72 19.42
CA LYS A 207 -7.96 9.70 20.34
C LYS A 207 -7.82 10.10 21.81
N ARG A 208 -6.66 10.65 22.20
CA ARG A 208 -6.44 11.12 23.58
C ARG A 208 -7.33 12.32 23.91
N ALA A 209 -7.48 13.24 22.98
CA ALA A 209 -8.38 14.39 23.09
C ALA A 209 -9.83 13.93 23.22
N TYR A 210 -10.31 13.06 22.33
CA TYR A 210 -11.66 12.48 22.40
C TYR A 210 -11.92 11.79 23.75
N LEU A 211 -10.99 10.96 24.21
CA LEU A 211 -11.15 10.28 25.51
C LEU A 211 -11.19 11.28 26.66
N LYS A 212 -10.35 12.32 26.66
CA LYS A 212 -10.31 13.32 27.72
C LYS A 212 -11.53 14.25 27.68
N ASP A 213 -11.77 14.86 26.53
CA ASP A 213 -12.66 16.00 26.35
C ASP A 213 -14.12 15.60 26.10
N ASP A 214 -14.37 14.38 25.59
CA ASP A 214 -15.73 13.88 25.35
C ASP A 214 -16.10 12.73 26.30
N VAL A 215 -15.27 11.68 26.39
CA VAL A 215 -15.60 10.48 27.19
C VAL A 215 -15.48 10.76 28.68
N PHE A 216 -14.32 11.22 29.15
CA PHE A 216 -14.04 11.45 30.56
C PHE A 216 -14.33 12.89 31.00
N ALA A 217 -15.00 13.70 30.18
CA ALA A 217 -15.45 15.04 30.54
C ALA A 217 -16.28 15.07 31.83
N THR A 218 -17.15 14.06 31.98
CA THR A 218 -17.96 13.84 33.18
C THR A 218 -18.06 12.35 33.51
N PRO A 219 -18.35 11.96 34.76
CA PRO A 219 -18.65 10.56 35.08
C PRO A 219 -19.83 10.00 34.28
N GLY A 220 -20.82 10.85 33.96
CA GLY A 220 -21.99 10.46 33.17
C GLY A 220 -21.65 10.14 31.70
N SER A 221 -20.81 10.96 31.05
CA SER A 221 -20.36 10.70 29.67
C SER A 221 -19.53 9.42 29.59
N ALA A 222 -18.71 9.13 30.61
CA ALA A 222 -17.94 7.89 30.68
C ALA A 222 -18.85 6.65 30.83
N ALA A 223 -19.90 6.75 31.65
CA ALA A 223 -20.89 5.68 31.79
C ALA A 223 -21.68 5.43 30.50
N VAL A 224 -22.09 6.49 29.80
CA VAL A 224 -22.77 6.39 28.49
C VAL A 224 -21.85 5.75 27.45
N TRP A 225 -20.59 6.21 27.37
CA TRP A 225 -19.59 5.63 26.47
C TRP A 225 -19.37 4.14 26.75
N TRP A 226 -19.30 3.74 28.03
CA TRP A 226 -19.16 2.35 28.43
C TRP A 226 -20.36 1.50 27.98
N LEU A 227 -21.59 2.00 28.15
CA LEU A 227 -22.83 1.33 27.72
C LEU A 227 -22.94 1.19 26.20
N VAL A 228 -22.44 2.19 25.44
CA VAL A 228 -22.38 2.11 23.97
C VAL A 228 -21.41 1.02 23.53
N ASN A 229 -20.28 0.85 24.23
CA ASN A 229 -19.28 -0.16 23.89
C ASN A 229 -19.59 -1.56 24.46
N HIS A 230 -20.50 -1.65 25.45
CA HIS A 230 -20.95 -2.90 26.10
C HIS A 230 -22.48 -2.91 26.22
N PRO A 231 -23.20 -3.13 25.12
CA PRO A 231 -24.65 -3.09 25.12
C PRO A 231 -25.25 -4.21 25.97
N GLY A 232 -26.17 -3.87 26.87
CA GLY A 232 -26.91 -4.83 27.70
C GLY A 232 -26.33 -5.06 29.10
N GLU A 233 -25.18 -4.49 29.44
CA GLU A 233 -24.53 -4.69 30.74
C GLU A 233 -24.75 -3.54 31.73
N VAL A 234 -26.00 -3.10 31.90
CA VAL A 234 -26.33 -1.89 32.68
C VAL A 234 -25.95 -2.02 34.17
N GLU A 235 -26.16 -3.18 34.77
CA GLU A 235 -25.85 -3.43 36.19
C GLU A 235 -24.34 -3.34 36.47
N THR A 236 -23.52 -3.83 35.54
CA THR A 236 -22.05 -3.71 35.61
C THR A 236 -21.61 -2.26 35.46
N ALA A 237 -22.26 -1.48 34.57
CA ALA A 237 -22.00 -0.05 34.43
C ALA A 237 -22.27 0.70 35.74
N LEU A 238 -23.39 0.38 36.41
CA LEU A 238 -23.74 0.97 37.70
C LEU A 238 -22.71 0.63 38.79
N GLY A 239 -22.23 -0.61 38.82
CA GLY A 239 -21.17 -1.05 39.76
C GLY A 239 -19.81 -0.37 39.51
N LEU A 240 -19.56 0.10 38.29
CA LEU A 240 -18.31 0.78 37.91
C LEU A 240 -18.40 2.31 38.00
N LEU A 241 -19.54 2.90 38.37
CA LEU A 241 -19.73 4.36 38.38
C LEU A 241 -18.68 5.10 39.21
N ASP A 242 -18.35 4.58 40.39
CA ASP A 242 -17.32 5.20 41.25
C ASP A 242 -15.94 5.17 40.59
N THR A 243 -15.58 4.06 39.94
CA THR A 243 -14.31 3.94 39.20
C THR A 243 -14.25 4.86 37.98
N LEU A 244 -15.37 5.01 37.26
CA LEU A 244 -15.47 5.94 36.13
C LEU A 244 -15.43 7.40 36.60
N ALA A 245 -15.98 7.70 37.78
CA ALA A 245 -15.88 9.01 38.40
C ALA A 245 -14.44 9.34 38.84
N GLU A 246 -13.70 8.37 39.39
CA GLU A 246 -12.29 8.54 39.71
C GLU A 246 -11.44 8.75 38.44
N LEU A 247 -11.69 7.98 37.38
CA LEU A 247 -10.99 8.15 36.08
C LEU A 247 -11.30 9.50 35.43
N SER A 248 -12.56 9.96 35.51
CA SER A 248 -12.95 11.30 35.04
C SER A 248 -12.30 12.40 35.87
N ALA A 249 -12.22 12.25 37.19
CA ALA A 249 -11.51 13.21 38.05
C ALA A 249 -10.01 13.26 37.72
N ALA A 250 -9.37 12.10 37.54
CA ALA A 250 -7.97 12.00 37.18
C ALA A 250 -7.65 12.58 35.79
N ALA A 251 -8.52 12.35 34.79
CA ALA A 251 -8.35 12.88 33.44
C ALA A 251 -8.46 14.42 33.36
N ASN A 252 -9.21 15.02 34.31
CA ASN A 252 -9.43 16.46 34.41
C ASN A 252 -8.54 17.15 35.46
N ASP A 253 -7.52 16.46 35.97
CA ASP A 253 -6.61 16.98 37.01
C ASP A 253 -7.34 17.47 38.28
N LEU A 254 -8.52 16.91 38.57
CA LEU A 254 -9.30 17.19 39.76
C LEU A 254 -8.78 16.36 40.93
N PRO A 255 -8.91 16.83 42.19
CA PRO A 255 -8.52 16.06 43.35
C PRO A 255 -9.34 14.76 43.39
N VAL A 256 -8.67 13.64 43.09
CA VAL A 256 -9.27 12.31 43.20
C VAL A 256 -9.54 12.07 44.67
N ARG A 257 -10.80 11.87 45.03
CA ARG A 257 -11.19 11.46 46.38
C ARG A 257 -10.76 10.01 46.56
N ARG A 258 -9.46 9.78 46.73
CA ARG A 258 -8.95 8.51 47.21
C ARG A 258 -9.57 8.31 48.58
N ASN A 259 -10.64 7.54 48.65
CA ASN A 259 -10.99 6.78 49.83
C ASN A 259 -9.93 5.67 49.94
N THR A 260 -8.66 6.03 50.09
CA THR A 260 -7.68 5.12 50.66
C THR A 260 -8.21 4.84 52.06
N ALA A 261 -8.40 3.56 52.35
CA ALA A 261 -8.80 3.05 53.65
C ALA A 261 -7.96 3.59 54.85
N GLU A 262 -6.89 4.34 54.60
CA GLU A 262 -6.11 5.10 55.58
C GLU A 262 -6.86 6.28 56.24
N GLU A 263 -7.86 6.91 55.62
CA GLU A 263 -8.57 8.03 56.27
C GLU A 263 -9.60 7.53 57.31
N VAL A 264 -10.08 6.29 57.16
CA VAL A 264 -10.92 5.62 58.17
C VAL A 264 -10.10 5.21 59.40
N GLU A 265 -8.79 5.01 59.25
CA GLU A 265 -7.90 4.66 60.38
C GLU A 265 -7.46 5.88 61.22
N ARG A 266 -7.72 7.12 60.77
CA ARG A 266 -7.44 8.34 61.54
C ARG A 266 -8.57 8.84 62.43
N GLN A 267 -9.81 8.40 62.23
CA GLN A 267 -10.86 8.61 63.23
C GLN A 267 -10.72 7.57 64.35
N ARG A 268 -9.62 7.66 65.12
CA ARG A 268 -9.61 7.03 66.45
C ARG A 268 -10.77 7.65 67.23
N PRO A 269 -11.70 6.85 67.77
CA PRO A 269 -12.85 7.38 68.49
C PRO A 269 -12.36 8.30 69.60
N THR A 270 -12.95 9.48 69.65
CA THR A 270 -12.57 10.49 70.63
C THR A 270 -12.87 9.93 72.01
N ARG A 271 -12.08 10.26 73.05
CA ARG A 271 -12.29 9.75 74.43
C ARG A 271 -13.73 9.88 74.93
N ALA A 272 -14.47 10.88 74.44
CA ALA A 272 -15.89 11.07 74.73
C ALA A 272 -16.81 9.99 74.12
N GLU A 273 -16.50 9.50 72.92
CA GLU A 273 -17.26 8.44 72.25
C GLU A 273 -17.02 7.08 72.90
N LEU A 274 -15.78 6.81 73.33
CA LEU A 274 -15.45 5.63 74.12
C LEU A 274 -16.13 5.66 75.50
N ALA A 275 -16.18 6.83 76.15
CA ALA A 275 -16.89 6.98 77.42
C ALA A 275 -18.41 6.79 77.26
N PHE A 276 -18.96 7.25 76.14
CA PHE A 276 -20.38 7.06 75.82
C PHE A 276 -20.72 5.59 75.54
N SER A 277 -19.92 4.87 74.75
CA SER A 277 -20.16 3.45 74.50
C SER A 277 -20.04 2.60 75.78
N THR A 278 -19.06 2.92 76.64
CA THR A 278 -18.89 2.23 77.93
C THR A 278 -20.08 2.48 78.87
N ALA A 279 -20.60 3.72 78.91
CA ALA A 279 -21.75 4.07 79.74
C ALA A 279 -23.06 3.43 79.25
N VAL A 280 -23.20 3.24 77.94
CA VAL A 280 -24.36 2.54 77.35
C VAL A 280 -24.31 1.04 77.68
N GLU A 281 -23.13 0.42 77.64
CA GLU A 281 -22.93 -0.98 78.00
C GLU A 281 -23.21 -1.24 79.49
N GLU A 282 -22.74 -0.34 80.37
CA GLU A 282 -22.98 -0.40 81.82
C GLU A 282 -24.46 -0.22 82.21
N LEU A 283 -25.23 0.56 81.44
CA LEU A 283 -26.69 0.68 81.61
C LEU A 283 -27.46 -0.55 81.13
N THR A 284 -26.87 -1.34 80.23
CA THR A 284 -27.52 -2.52 79.64
C THR A 284 -27.35 -3.75 80.52
N ASP A 285 -26.24 -3.84 81.27
CA ASP A 285 -25.95 -4.91 82.24
C ASP A 285 -26.63 -4.74 83.61
N ALA A 286 -27.15 -3.54 83.93
CA ALA A 286 -27.77 -3.24 85.23
C ALA A 286 -29.27 -3.63 85.34
N ARG A 287 -29.70 -4.72 84.69
CA ARG A 287 -31.07 -5.25 84.83
C ARG A 287 -31.06 -6.50 85.70
N PRO A 288 -31.74 -6.52 86.87
CA PRO A 288 -31.72 -7.69 87.75
C PRO A 288 -32.64 -8.80 87.22
N GLU A 289 -32.06 -9.99 87.14
CA GLU A 289 -32.70 -11.32 87.02
C GLU A 289 -33.77 -11.56 88.09
N PRO A 290 -34.83 -12.31 87.77
CA PRO A 290 -35.47 -13.22 88.71
C PRO A 290 -35.29 -14.69 88.27
N THR A 291 -34.40 -15.37 89.01
CA THR A 291 -34.54 -16.67 89.68
C THR A 291 -35.37 -17.81 89.05
N GLU A 292 -34.64 -18.87 88.68
CA GLU A 292 -34.87 -20.33 88.77
C GLU A 292 -36.12 -20.97 88.13
N ALA A 293 -35.89 -21.90 87.18
CA ALA A 293 -35.94 -23.35 87.42
C ALA A 293 -35.63 -24.16 86.12
N ASP A 294 -34.78 -25.19 86.25
CA ASP A 294 -34.77 -26.54 85.62
C ASP A 294 -35.29 -26.74 84.17
N GLU A 295 -34.74 -27.56 83.28
CA GLU A 295 -33.79 -28.67 83.36
C GLU A 295 -33.45 -29.12 81.90
N THR A 296 -32.24 -29.66 81.72
CA THR A 296 -31.82 -30.72 80.75
C THR A 296 -31.78 -30.53 79.21
N SER A 297 -30.54 -30.73 78.71
CA SER A 297 -30.12 -31.60 77.57
C SER A 297 -30.56 -31.19 76.14
N GLU A 298 -29.78 -31.29 75.07
CA GLU A 298 -28.74 -32.25 74.70
C GLU A 298 -28.05 -31.79 73.37
N SER A 299 -26.76 -32.10 73.23
CA SER A 299 -26.04 -32.46 71.97
C SER A 299 -25.93 -31.48 70.76
N GLU A 300 -24.70 -30.98 70.56
CA GLU A 300 -24.01 -30.84 69.25
C GLU A 300 -23.80 -32.24 68.57
N PRO A 301 -23.38 -32.42 67.28
CA PRO A 301 -22.57 -31.50 66.44
C PRO A 301 -22.83 -31.53 64.90
N ALA A 302 -21.99 -30.77 64.17
CA ALA A 302 -21.28 -31.17 62.93
C ALA A 302 -21.84 -30.81 61.52
N SER A 303 -21.10 -29.87 60.90
CA SER A 303 -20.29 -30.09 59.68
C SER A 303 -20.87 -29.91 58.26
N GLN A 304 -20.20 -28.98 57.56
CA GLN A 304 -19.60 -29.10 56.22
C GLN A 304 -20.50 -29.24 54.98
N THR A 305 -20.39 -28.24 54.09
CA THR A 305 -20.30 -28.38 52.62
C THR A 305 -19.92 -27.00 52.05
N GLY A 306 -19.03 -26.79 51.09
CA GLY A 306 -18.19 -27.68 50.30
C GLY A 306 -17.29 -26.85 49.36
N GLN A 307 -16.04 -27.30 49.24
CA GLN A 307 -15.13 -27.26 48.09
C GLN A 307 -15.35 -26.25 46.93
N ARG A 308 -14.38 -25.32 46.78
CA ARG A 308 -13.26 -25.29 45.79
C ARG A 308 -13.54 -25.60 44.27
N PRO A 309 -12.66 -25.25 43.31
CA PRO A 309 -12.26 -23.92 42.79
C PRO A 309 -12.06 -23.85 41.24
N VAL A 310 -11.58 -22.69 40.72
CA VAL A 310 -10.85 -22.40 39.44
C VAL A 310 -11.56 -22.64 38.07
N PRO A 311 -10.94 -22.29 36.91
CA PRO A 311 -10.40 -21.01 36.38
C PRO A 311 -11.07 -20.65 35.02
N ARG A 312 -10.95 -19.41 34.50
CA ARG A 312 -11.05 -19.20 33.03
C ARG A 312 -10.09 -18.16 32.47
N LYS A 313 -9.12 -18.67 31.70
CA LYS A 313 -8.58 -18.06 30.47
C LYS A 313 -9.67 -17.98 29.40
N TYR A 314 -9.53 -17.03 28.47
CA TYR A 314 -10.14 -16.82 27.12
C TYR A 314 -10.60 -15.35 27.01
N ARG A 315 -10.43 -14.59 25.92
CA ARG A 315 -10.04 -14.88 24.53
C ARG A 315 -9.76 -13.52 23.87
N GLU A 316 -8.59 -13.34 23.28
CA GLU A 316 -8.40 -12.35 22.22
C GLU A 316 -9.05 -12.90 20.95
N GLN A 317 -9.97 -12.15 20.36
CA GLN A 317 -10.39 -12.23 18.97
C GLN A 317 -11.29 -11.02 18.72
N PHE A 318 -10.87 -10.11 17.85
CA PHE A 318 -11.68 -9.44 16.82
C PHE A 318 -10.90 -8.22 16.29
N PHE A 319 -10.23 -8.40 15.15
CA PHE A 319 -10.12 -7.41 14.07
C PHE A 319 -9.62 -8.14 12.81
N THR A 320 -10.55 -8.45 11.92
CA THR A 320 -10.30 -8.65 10.48
C THR A 320 -11.54 -8.15 9.75
N GLU A 321 -11.36 -7.03 9.04
CA GLU A 321 -12.07 -6.76 7.78
C GLU A 321 -11.57 -7.71 6.68
#